data_AF-A0A353RIU6-F1
#
_entry.id   AF-A0A353RIU6-F1
#
_cell.length_a   1.000
_cell.length_b   1.000
_cell.length_c   1.000
_cell.angle_alpha   90.00
_cell.angle_beta   90.00
_cell.angle_gamma   90.00
#
_symmetry.space_group_name_H-M   'P 1'
#
loop_
_entity.id
_entity.type
_entity.pdbx_description
1 polymer ?
#
loop_
_entity_poly.entity_id
_entity_poly.type
_entity_poly.pdbx_seq_one_letter_code
_entity_poly.pdbx_strand_id
1 'polypeptide(L)'
;GRERVSKGAAAHFLAKLYLQRAQGADFKQYRKADGTIDHSNANAHLGMLYKGNVATDLDSCIYFATQVINSPNYKLAEDYADIFATAKGSYPSENNSEIILAASFGPKLANTRYGMRFQCYMTCNYVRALWGLPNRTWEYGHQNVRMRTNDWGYDVFTDKQSDSRFEKTFLIEYKAMLSEGANDVDYYSYKDPKNGTKQWSADEAAYFNANILPTYNRESWNGRPAVAGERKIGKGDLGLVFLENTKETAIPIDVAKAQPYVLYPRWTKDGNKYYYRRDASDDFKANNVGLEFGIGVAATVKKHIDVNREAINSEYGSRNVAMFRIAETYLIRAEAYGRKGNFASAINDINKVRERAAYKPGENRAEVLARLYPGAEELSSSEKQYPYTVTQNRVSDMRIDATYWDGTSANSIAENYPSSAKTDLQRFVHFIYNELTREMIGELTLYEGIHHAGIQADRIMWHQQMGSTLQNHWPVSDNVNGTQGQTGNGKGAFRPFNTFKPFPQAFMDMLTDESGKLLDETAKAAYQNPGYN
;
A
#
# COMPACT_ATOMS: atom_id res chain seq x y z
N GLY A 1 -7.78 -8.47 26.35
CA GLY A 1 -7.30 -7.87 25.10
C GLY A 1 -6.99 -8.96 24.09
N ARG A 2 -6.60 -8.54 22.90
CA ARG A 2 -6.33 -9.40 21.74
C ARG A 2 -4.87 -9.89 21.71
N GLU A 3 -4.13 -9.74 22.81
CA GLU A 3 -2.68 -9.99 22.89
C GLU A 3 -2.35 -11.43 23.29
N ARG A 4 -3.34 -12.20 23.76
CA ARG A 4 -3.17 -13.60 24.18
C ARG A 4 -3.35 -14.54 22.99
N VAL A 5 -2.44 -15.50 22.86
CA VAL A 5 -2.58 -16.58 21.88
C VAL A 5 -3.81 -17.42 22.23
N SER A 6 -4.87 -17.28 21.43
CA SER A 6 -6.14 -17.97 21.59
C SER A 6 -6.21 -19.22 20.70
N LYS A 7 -7.25 -20.05 20.89
CA LYS A 7 -7.56 -21.13 19.94
C LYS A 7 -7.77 -20.62 18.51
N GLY A 8 -8.34 -19.43 18.35
CA GLY A 8 -8.52 -18.79 17.05
C GLY A 8 -7.19 -18.38 16.42
N ALA A 9 -6.25 -17.84 17.20
CA ALA A 9 -4.92 -17.51 16.73
C ALA A 9 -4.14 -18.76 16.29
N ALA A 10 -4.24 -19.85 17.06
CA ALA A 10 -3.64 -21.14 16.70
C ALA A 10 -4.25 -21.71 15.41
N ALA A 11 -5.59 -21.68 15.28
CA ALA A 11 -6.27 -22.16 14.07
C ALA A 11 -5.93 -21.30 12.84
N HIS A 12 -5.85 -19.97 12.96
CA HIS A 12 -5.39 -19.11 11.87
C HIS A 12 -3.96 -19.47 11.43
N PHE A 13 -3.04 -19.61 12.38
CA PHE A 13 -1.67 -20.03 12.10
C PHE A 13 -1.61 -21.39 11.39
N LEU A 14 -2.37 -22.38 11.87
CA LEU A 14 -2.44 -23.69 11.23
C LEU A 14 -2.98 -23.60 9.80
N ALA A 15 -4.04 -22.81 9.56
CA ALA A 15 -4.56 -22.62 8.21
C ALA A 15 -3.48 -22.09 7.26
N LYS A 16 -2.74 -21.07 7.71
CA LYS A 16 -1.62 -20.49 6.97
C LYS A 16 -0.50 -21.50 6.72
N LEU A 17 -0.11 -22.26 7.74
CA LEU A 17 0.92 -23.30 7.64
C LEU A 17 0.56 -24.35 6.58
N TYR A 18 -0.68 -24.87 6.61
CA TYR A 18 -1.15 -25.87 5.66
C TYR A 18 -1.26 -25.32 4.23
N LEU A 19 -1.74 -24.09 4.06
CA LEU A 19 -1.75 -23.43 2.75
C LEU A 19 -0.33 -23.35 2.18
N GLN A 20 0.62 -22.90 2.99
CA GLN A 20 2.02 -22.76 2.55
C GLN A 20 2.69 -24.09 2.22
N ARG A 21 2.30 -25.17 2.89
CA ARG A 21 2.78 -26.51 2.55
C ARG A 21 2.25 -26.97 1.19
N ALA A 22 0.95 -26.75 0.94
CA ALA A 22 0.33 -27.03 -0.35
C ALA A 22 0.93 -26.18 -1.48
N GLN A 23 1.19 -24.89 -1.25
CA GLN A 23 1.89 -24.01 -2.20
C GLN A 23 3.28 -24.54 -2.56
N GLY A 24 3.97 -25.11 -1.56
CA GLY A 24 5.34 -25.60 -1.69
C GLY A 24 5.48 -26.91 -2.45
N ALA A 25 4.38 -27.64 -2.69
CA ALA A 25 4.39 -29.03 -3.13
C ALA A 25 5.13 -29.23 -4.47
N ASP A 26 4.85 -28.38 -5.46
CA ASP A 26 5.38 -28.52 -6.82
C ASP A 26 6.88 -28.22 -6.90
N PHE A 27 7.43 -27.49 -5.91
CA PHE A 27 8.86 -27.18 -5.87
C PHE A 27 9.74 -28.38 -5.52
N LYS A 28 9.14 -29.53 -5.16
CA LYS A 28 9.85 -30.80 -5.01
C LYS A 28 10.65 -31.18 -6.26
N GLN A 29 10.16 -30.79 -7.44
CA GLN A 29 10.81 -31.07 -8.73
C GLN A 29 12.21 -30.43 -8.87
N TYR A 30 12.53 -29.43 -8.04
CA TYR A 30 13.84 -28.75 -8.02
C TYR A 30 14.78 -29.29 -6.93
N ARG A 31 14.43 -30.42 -6.31
CA ARG A 31 15.25 -31.12 -5.31
C ARG A 31 15.73 -32.46 -5.84
N LYS A 32 16.83 -32.95 -5.28
CA LYS A 32 17.34 -34.30 -5.52
C LYS A 32 16.40 -35.34 -4.87
N ALA A 33 16.57 -36.60 -5.27
CA ALA A 33 15.77 -37.71 -4.75
C ALA A 33 15.91 -37.90 -3.22
N ASP A 34 17.06 -37.56 -2.65
CA ASP A 34 17.33 -37.58 -1.21
C ASP A 34 16.74 -36.36 -0.46
N GLY A 35 16.11 -35.43 -1.19
CA GLY A 35 15.51 -34.21 -0.65
C GLY A 35 16.48 -33.04 -0.48
N THR A 36 17.77 -33.19 -0.80
CA THR A 36 18.73 -32.07 -0.80
C THR A 36 18.53 -31.15 -2.01
N ILE A 37 19.11 -29.95 -1.95
CA ILE A 37 19.04 -28.98 -3.05
C ILE A 37 19.89 -29.45 -4.23
N ASP A 38 19.34 -29.36 -5.44
CA ASP A 38 20.08 -29.63 -6.68
C ASP A 38 20.69 -28.34 -7.24
N HIS A 39 21.91 -28.00 -6.82
CA HIS A 39 22.62 -26.80 -7.28
C HIS A 39 22.91 -26.78 -8.79
N SER A 40 22.78 -27.92 -9.48
CA SER A 40 22.94 -27.96 -10.94
C SER A 40 21.70 -27.46 -11.70
N ASN A 41 20.56 -27.39 -11.01
CA ASN A 41 19.31 -26.90 -11.58
C ASN A 41 19.30 -25.36 -11.62
N ALA A 42 19.01 -24.76 -12.77
CA ALA A 42 18.90 -23.30 -12.91
C ALA A 42 17.84 -22.67 -11.97
N ASN A 43 16.86 -23.47 -11.53
CA ASN A 43 15.80 -23.08 -10.61
C ASN A 43 15.96 -23.68 -9.20
N ALA A 44 17.17 -24.12 -8.83
CA ALA A 44 17.48 -24.71 -7.52
C ALA A 44 16.95 -23.90 -6.32
N HIS A 45 16.99 -22.57 -6.41
CA HIS A 45 16.46 -21.66 -5.39
C HIS A 45 14.96 -21.91 -5.11
N LEU A 46 14.15 -22.25 -6.12
CA LEU A 46 12.74 -22.60 -5.92
C LEU A 46 12.58 -23.89 -5.10
N GLY A 47 13.53 -24.83 -5.20
CA GLY A 47 13.56 -26.03 -4.36
C GLY A 47 13.63 -25.74 -2.86
N MET A 48 14.07 -24.54 -2.46
CA MET A 48 14.04 -24.11 -1.06
C MET A 48 12.62 -23.79 -0.54
N LEU A 49 11.64 -23.59 -1.44
CA LEU A 49 10.23 -23.40 -1.08
C LEU A 49 9.51 -24.71 -0.74
N TYR A 50 10.10 -25.86 -1.04
CA TYR A 50 9.49 -27.16 -0.74
C TYR A 50 9.44 -27.42 0.78
N LYS A 51 8.22 -27.68 1.30
CA LYS A 51 7.94 -27.87 2.74
C LYS A 51 7.27 -29.22 3.04
N GLY A 52 7.33 -30.15 2.10
CA GLY A 52 6.51 -31.36 2.12
C GLY A 52 5.24 -31.22 1.28
N ASN A 53 4.54 -32.33 1.09
CA ASN A 53 3.27 -32.39 0.37
C ASN A 53 2.45 -33.54 0.97
N VAL A 54 1.29 -33.22 1.54
CA VAL A 54 0.28 -34.22 1.89
C VAL A 54 -1.04 -33.83 1.24
N ALA A 55 -1.76 -34.82 0.70
CA ALA A 55 -2.99 -34.59 -0.06
C ALA A 55 -4.08 -33.82 0.72
N THR A 56 -4.06 -33.88 2.06
CA THR A 56 -5.02 -33.20 2.95
C THR A 56 -4.60 -31.79 3.37
N ASP A 57 -3.52 -31.22 2.81
CA ASP A 57 -3.04 -29.89 3.20
C ASP A 57 -4.08 -28.80 2.93
N LEU A 58 -4.65 -28.76 1.72
CA LEU A 58 -5.70 -27.79 1.40
C LEU A 58 -6.98 -28.02 2.22
N ASP A 59 -7.33 -29.28 2.51
CA ASP A 59 -8.48 -29.61 3.38
C ASP A 59 -8.27 -29.12 4.80
N SER A 60 -7.06 -29.28 5.34
CA SER A 60 -6.68 -28.82 6.68
C SER A 60 -6.69 -27.30 6.74
N CYS A 61 -6.19 -26.63 5.71
CA CYS A 61 -6.28 -25.17 5.58
C CYS A 61 -7.74 -24.69 5.66
N ILE A 62 -8.61 -25.26 4.83
CA ILE A 62 -10.03 -24.92 4.78
C ILE A 62 -10.70 -25.20 6.13
N TYR A 63 -10.40 -26.34 6.75
CA TYR A 63 -10.94 -26.73 8.06
C TYR A 63 -10.61 -25.70 9.13
N PHE A 64 -9.32 -25.39 9.34
CA PHE A 64 -8.91 -24.45 10.39
C PHE A 64 -9.36 -23.02 10.12
N ALA A 65 -9.31 -22.56 8.87
CA ALA A 65 -9.83 -21.25 8.50
C ALA A 65 -11.34 -21.14 8.77
N THR A 66 -12.10 -22.21 8.49
CA THR A 66 -13.54 -22.26 8.76
C THR A 66 -13.86 -22.19 10.25
N GLN A 67 -13.05 -22.83 11.12
CA GLN A 67 -13.21 -22.72 12.57
C GLN A 67 -13.05 -21.28 13.06
N VAL A 68 -12.10 -20.53 12.50
CA VAL A 68 -11.89 -19.11 12.84
C VAL A 68 -13.04 -18.25 12.32
N ILE A 69 -13.44 -18.45 11.06
CA ILE A 69 -14.48 -17.66 10.40
C ILE A 69 -15.85 -17.85 11.07
N ASN A 70 -16.17 -19.08 11.49
CA ASN A 70 -17.44 -19.38 12.14
C ASN A 70 -17.43 -19.14 13.66
N SER A 71 -16.28 -18.75 14.24
CA SER A 71 -16.19 -18.47 15.67
C SER A 71 -16.94 -17.17 16.01
N PRO A 72 -17.79 -17.14 17.05
CA PRO A 72 -18.52 -15.93 17.44
C PRO A 72 -17.61 -14.80 17.98
N ASN A 73 -16.33 -15.09 18.24
CA ASN A 73 -15.36 -14.14 18.79
C ASN A 73 -14.75 -13.18 17.75
N TYR A 74 -14.90 -13.50 16.46
CA TYR A 74 -14.27 -12.78 15.37
C TYR A 74 -15.30 -12.46 14.29
N LYS A 75 -15.26 -11.22 13.79
CA LYS A 75 -16.05 -10.80 12.63
C LYS A 75 -15.30 -9.67 11.94
N LEU A 76 -15.48 -9.53 10.63
CA LEU A 76 -15.01 -8.35 9.92
C LEU A 76 -15.59 -7.10 10.58
N ALA A 77 -14.79 -6.05 10.66
CA ALA A 77 -15.28 -4.74 11.09
C ALA A 77 -16.38 -4.24 10.14
N GLU A 78 -17.26 -3.38 10.65
CA GLU A 78 -18.34 -2.79 9.83
C GLU A 78 -17.75 -1.90 8.74
N ASP A 79 -16.74 -1.11 9.09
CA ASP A 79 -15.94 -0.36 8.16
C ASP A 79 -14.46 -0.78 8.15
N TYR A 80 -13.81 -0.64 6.99
CA TYR A 80 -12.39 -0.91 6.84
C TYR A 80 -11.52 0.01 7.71
N ALA A 81 -11.92 1.27 7.90
CA ALA A 81 -11.16 2.22 8.72
C ALA A 81 -11.19 1.89 10.21
N ASP A 82 -12.21 1.16 10.69
CA ASP A 82 -12.40 0.87 12.12
C ASP A 82 -11.23 0.08 12.73
N ILE A 83 -10.57 -0.77 11.95
CA ILE A 83 -9.39 -1.51 12.42
C ILE A 83 -8.14 -0.61 12.51
N PHE A 84 -8.19 0.58 11.93
CA PHE A 84 -7.11 1.58 11.94
C PHE A 84 -7.43 2.80 12.79
N ALA A 85 -8.63 2.90 13.37
CA ALA A 85 -9.07 4.06 14.13
C ALA A 85 -8.18 4.33 15.36
N THR A 86 -7.77 5.59 15.50
CA THR A 86 -7.07 6.16 16.65
C THR A 86 -7.73 7.48 17.03
N ALA A 87 -7.68 7.83 18.31
CA ALA A 87 -8.17 9.11 18.78
C ALA A 87 -7.32 9.56 19.97
N LYS A 88 -7.25 10.86 20.21
CA LYS A 88 -6.46 11.36 21.33
C LYS A 88 -7.01 10.82 22.66
N GLY A 89 -6.14 10.25 23.48
CA GLY A 89 -6.47 9.59 24.74
C GLY A 89 -7.10 8.20 24.62
N SER A 90 -7.24 7.61 23.42
CA SER A 90 -7.85 6.29 23.25
C SER A 90 -7.36 5.52 22.00
N TYR A 91 -7.54 4.19 22.01
CA TYR A 91 -7.28 3.34 20.83
C TYR A 91 -8.53 2.51 20.48
N PRO A 92 -9.53 3.10 19.81
CA PRO A 92 -10.80 2.43 19.51
C PRO A 92 -10.66 1.10 18.77
N SER A 93 -9.63 1.00 17.93
CA SER A 93 -9.33 -0.19 17.12
C SER A 93 -8.83 -1.41 17.90
N GLU A 94 -8.26 -1.25 19.10
CA GLU A 94 -7.53 -2.36 19.76
C GLU A 94 -8.42 -3.52 20.23
N ASN A 95 -9.72 -3.24 20.44
CA ASN A 95 -10.70 -4.26 20.80
C ASN A 95 -11.56 -4.73 19.61
N ASN A 96 -11.26 -4.26 18.39
CA ASN A 96 -12.02 -4.60 17.20
C ASN A 96 -12.09 -6.13 17.01
N SER A 97 -13.27 -6.64 16.70
CA SER A 97 -13.55 -8.06 16.54
C SER A 97 -12.83 -8.71 15.36
N GLU A 98 -12.32 -7.92 14.42
CA GLU A 98 -11.51 -8.41 13.30
C GLU A 98 -10.14 -8.91 13.74
N ILE A 99 -9.61 -8.35 14.82
CA ILE A 99 -8.28 -8.70 15.33
C ILE A 99 -8.35 -10.08 16.00
N ILE A 100 -7.57 -11.03 15.49
CA ILE A 100 -7.43 -12.37 16.07
C ILE A 100 -6.29 -12.38 17.10
N LEU A 101 -5.17 -11.76 16.74
CA LEU A 101 -3.97 -11.65 17.58
C LEU A 101 -3.32 -10.28 17.35
N ALA A 102 -2.90 -9.61 18.43
CA ALA A 102 -2.18 -8.34 18.39
C ALA A 102 -0.83 -8.43 19.11
N ALA A 103 0.18 -7.77 18.54
CA ALA A 103 1.42 -7.44 19.23
C ALA A 103 1.19 -6.19 20.09
N SER A 104 1.47 -6.30 21.39
CA SER A 104 1.25 -5.21 22.33
C SER A 104 2.44 -4.26 22.41
N PHE A 105 2.17 -2.97 22.21
CA PHE A 105 3.12 -1.89 22.47
C PHE A 105 2.58 -1.04 23.62
N GLY A 106 3.42 -0.24 24.26
CA GLY A 106 2.96 0.60 25.36
C GLY A 106 3.92 1.75 25.67
N PRO A 107 3.44 2.81 26.33
CA PRO A 107 4.32 3.86 26.86
C PRO A 107 5.28 3.23 27.87
N LYS A 108 6.50 3.77 27.98
CA LYS A 108 7.59 3.23 28.82
C LYS A 108 7.11 2.88 30.24
N LEU A 109 6.73 1.63 30.45
CA LEU A 109 6.57 1.03 31.78
C LEU A 109 7.89 0.34 32.15
N ALA A 110 8.10 0.18 33.45
CA ALA A 110 9.35 -0.22 34.12
C ALA A 110 10.07 -1.50 33.61
N ASN A 111 9.48 -2.24 32.66
CA ASN A 111 10.06 -3.42 31.99
C ASN A 111 10.21 -3.24 30.47
N THR A 112 10.86 -2.15 30.03
CA THR A 112 11.47 -1.98 28.70
C THR A 112 10.66 -2.52 27.50
N ARG A 113 9.36 -2.21 27.41
CA ARG A 113 8.63 -2.39 26.14
C ARG A 113 9.15 -1.35 25.16
N TYR A 114 9.84 -1.78 24.11
CA TYR A 114 10.21 -0.90 23.00
C TYR A 114 8.93 -0.37 22.37
N GLY A 115 8.77 0.95 22.25
CA GLY A 115 7.61 1.53 21.56
C GLY A 115 7.59 1.13 20.08
N MET A 116 6.41 1.14 19.47
CA MET A 116 6.21 0.81 18.07
C MET A 116 6.84 1.88 17.17
N ARG A 117 8.01 1.61 16.59
CA ARG A 117 8.67 2.57 15.67
C ARG A 117 8.10 2.57 14.26
N PHE A 118 7.32 1.55 13.93
CA PHE A 118 6.84 1.34 12.58
C PHE A 118 5.93 2.48 12.06
N GLN A 119 5.22 3.17 12.96
CA GLN A 119 4.38 4.33 12.64
C GLN A 119 5.10 5.43 11.84
N CYS A 120 6.39 5.65 12.11
CA CYS A 120 7.15 6.74 11.52
C CYS A 120 7.87 6.33 10.23
N TYR A 121 7.94 5.02 9.94
CA TYR A 121 8.63 4.52 8.75
C TYR A 121 7.80 4.72 7.48
N MET A 122 6.48 4.72 7.61
CA MET A 122 5.54 4.81 6.48
C MET A 122 5.13 6.23 6.13
N THR A 123 5.43 7.23 6.97
CA THR A 123 5.09 8.65 6.76
C THR A 123 6.10 9.36 5.86
N CYS A 124 5.68 10.49 5.28
CA CYS A 124 6.51 11.32 4.42
C CYS A 124 6.94 12.62 5.11
N ASN A 125 7.84 13.37 4.47
CA ASN A 125 8.28 14.70 4.86
C ASN A 125 7.21 15.74 4.49
N TYR A 126 6.09 15.74 5.22
CA TYR A 126 4.97 16.66 4.97
C TYR A 126 5.18 18.06 5.57
N VAL A 127 6.25 18.30 6.33
CA VAL A 127 6.49 19.58 7.00
C VAL A 127 7.08 20.59 6.01
N ARG A 128 6.23 21.53 5.57
CA ARG A 128 6.61 22.68 4.74
C ARG A 128 5.61 23.82 4.94
N ALA A 129 6.11 25.01 5.26
CA ALA A 129 5.27 26.21 5.43
C ALA A 129 4.46 26.55 4.15
N LEU A 130 5.03 26.30 2.97
CA LEU A 130 4.36 26.51 1.68
C LEU A 130 3.07 25.69 1.52
N TRP A 131 2.94 24.58 2.27
CA TRP A 131 1.76 23.69 2.26
C TRP A 131 0.83 23.94 3.46
N GLY A 132 1.07 24.99 4.25
CA GLY A 132 0.27 25.23 5.46
C GLY A 132 0.56 24.24 6.58
N LEU A 133 1.73 23.58 6.53
CA LEU A 133 2.21 22.58 7.49
C LEU A 133 3.62 22.95 7.96
N PRO A 134 3.83 24.10 8.64
CA PRO A 134 5.15 24.61 8.97
C PRO A 134 5.91 23.75 10.00
N ASN A 135 5.19 22.93 10.78
CA ASN A 135 5.74 22.02 11.79
C ASN A 135 5.03 20.67 11.73
N ARG A 136 5.57 19.68 12.46
CA ARG A 136 4.93 18.38 12.65
C ARG A 136 3.59 18.56 13.38
N THR A 137 2.67 17.63 13.14
CA THR A 137 1.35 17.59 13.77
C THR A 137 1.16 16.25 14.49
N TRP A 138 0.18 16.20 15.39
CA TRP A 138 -0.22 14.96 16.06
C TRP A 138 -0.92 14.04 15.06
N GLU A 139 -1.85 14.59 14.27
CA GLU A 139 -2.67 13.93 13.25
C GLU A 139 -1.86 13.22 12.15
N TYR A 140 -0.72 13.77 11.73
CA TYR A 140 0.05 13.25 10.59
C TYR A 140 1.31 12.47 10.96
N GLY A 141 1.50 12.18 12.24
CA GLY A 141 2.59 11.31 12.67
C GLY A 141 3.98 11.97 12.62
N HIS A 142 5.01 11.19 12.98
CA HIS A 142 6.41 11.61 12.88
C HIS A 142 6.95 11.31 11.48
N GLN A 143 7.66 12.24 10.84
CA GLN A 143 8.29 12.03 9.52
C GLN A 143 9.65 11.33 9.62
N ASN A 144 9.81 10.14 9.01
CA ASN A 144 11.12 9.45 8.88
C ASN A 144 11.39 8.88 7.47
N VAL A 145 10.36 8.77 6.61
CA VAL A 145 10.45 8.41 5.18
C VAL A 145 11.33 7.19 4.90
N ARG A 146 11.03 6.05 5.53
CA ARG A 146 11.84 4.82 5.35
C ARG A 146 11.20 3.80 4.44
N MET A 147 9.87 3.82 4.35
CA MET A 147 9.09 2.86 3.59
C MET A 147 8.02 3.62 2.82
N ARG A 148 7.89 3.28 1.54
CA ARG A 148 6.85 3.76 0.64
C ARG A 148 6.46 2.64 -0.30
N THR A 149 5.25 2.69 -0.82
CA THR A 149 4.85 1.81 -1.90
C THR A 149 5.47 2.25 -3.23
N ASN A 150 5.58 1.33 -4.19
CA ASN A 150 5.80 1.67 -5.60
C ASN A 150 4.47 2.09 -6.25
N ASP A 151 4.54 2.52 -7.51
CA ASP A 151 3.37 2.93 -8.29
C ASP A 151 2.29 1.84 -8.34
N TRP A 152 2.70 0.59 -8.53
CA TRP A 152 1.76 -0.54 -8.58
C TRP A 152 0.96 -0.71 -7.28
N GLY A 153 1.52 -0.47 -6.10
CA GLY A 153 0.75 -0.60 -4.86
C GLY A 153 -0.35 0.46 -4.68
N TYR A 154 -0.36 1.52 -5.49
CA TYR A 154 -1.53 2.39 -5.62
C TYR A 154 -2.46 1.94 -6.76
N ASP A 155 -1.91 1.37 -7.84
CA ASP A 155 -2.66 0.96 -9.04
C ASP A 155 -3.42 -0.36 -8.85
N VAL A 156 -3.01 -1.16 -7.86
CA VAL A 156 -3.75 -2.36 -7.44
C VAL A 156 -5.18 -2.03 -7.01
N PHE A 157 -5.46 -0.78 -6.64
CA PHE A 157 -6.82 -0.27 -6.44
C PHE A 157 -7.37 0.20 -7.80
N THR A 158 -8.00 -0.74 -8.51
CA THR A 158 -8.52 -0.55 -9.88
C THR A 158 -9.77 0.34 -9.91
N ASP A 159 -10.59 0.29 -8.86
CA ASP A 159 -11.77 1.15 -8.67
C ASP A 159 -11.66 1.94 -7.36
N LYS A 160 -11.02 3.12 -7.40
CA LYS A 160 -10.89 4.01 -6.24
C LYS A 160 -12.16 4.81 -5.92
N GLN A 161 -13.22 4.71 -6.75
CA GLN A 161 -14.49 5.40 -6.51
C GLN A 161 -15.47 4.56 -5.68
N SER A 162 -15.33 3.23 -5.75
CA SER A 162 -16.10 2.26 -4.96
C SER A 162 -15.28 1.64 -3.82
N ASP A 163 -13.98 1.37 -4.03
CA ASP A 163 -13.09 0.78 -3.03
C ASP A 163 -12.56 1.85 -2.08
N SER A 164 -13.19 1.98 -0.91
CA SER A 164 -12.80 2.97 0.10
C SER A 164 -11.43 2.68 0.74
N ARG A 165 -10.85 1.49 0.53
CA ARG A 165 -9.55 1.13 1.12
C ARG A 165 -8.42 2.02 0.65
N PHE A 166 -8.48 2.56 -0.56
CA PHE A 166 -7.42 3.42 -1.07
C PHE A 166 -7.21 4.64 -0.16
N GLU A 167 -8.23 5.47 0.03
CA GLU A 167 -8.09 6.65 0.90
C GLU A 167 -8.01 6.29 2.39
N LYS A 168 -8.63 5.17 2.81
CA LYS A 168 -8.57 4.72 4.22
C LYS A 168 -7.19 4.15 4.56
N THR A 169 -6.43 3.70 3.58
CA THR A 169 -5.04 3.27 3.71
C THR A 169 -4.06 4.41 3.60
N PHE A 170 -4.23 5.29 2.60
CA PHE A 170 -3.25 6.31 2.25
C PHE A 170 -3.67 7.70 2.73
N LEU A 171 -2.71 8.46 3.26
CA LEU A 171 -2.86 9.89 3.52
C LEU A 171 -2.64 10.63 2.20
N ILE A 172 -3.74 10.87 1.49
CA ILE A 172 -3.76 11.55 0.18
C ILE A 172 -4.13 13.03 0.28
N GLU A 173 -4.68 13.46 1.42
CA GLU A 173 -5.05 14.85 1.69
C GLU A 173 -4.58 15.25 3.08
N TYR A 174 -3.80 16.32 3.13
CA TYR A 174 -3.37 16.97 4.36
C TYR A 174 -4.08 18.31 4.45
N LYS A 175 -4.78 18.54 5.56
CA LYS A 175 -5.37 19.82 5.91
C LYS A 175 -4.26 20.76 6.41
N ALA A 176 -4.32 22.03 6.02
CA ALA A 176 -3.44 23.05 6.59
C ALA A 176 -3.76 23.21 8.08
N MET A 177 -2.74 23.11 8.93
CA MET A 177 -2.89 23.18 10.38
C MET A 177 -1.57 23.49 11.09
N LEU A 178 -1.68 23.88 12.36
CA LEU A 178 -0.57 24.11 13.26
C LEU A 178 -0.60 23.07 14.39
N SER A 179 0.49 22.98 15.13
CA SER A 179 0.52 22.28 16.41
C SER A 179 0.87 23.25 17.54
N GLU A 180 0.10 23.17 18.63
CA GLU A 180 0.28 23.98 19.84
C GLU A 180 0.26 23.06 21.07
N GLY A 181 1.44 22.87 21.65
CA GLY A 181 1.63 21.95 22.77
C GLY A 181 1.17 20.54 22.41
N ALA A 182 0.14 20.05 23.13
CA ALA A 182 -0.38 18.72 22.93
C ALA A 182 -1.46 18.64 21.82
N ASN A 183 -1.90 19.75 21.22
CA ASN A 183 -3.03 19.74 20.28
C ASN A 183 -2.60 20.19 18.88
N ASP A 184 -3.33 19.74 17.88
CA ASP A 184 -3.34 20.39 16.58
C ASP A 184 -4.44 21.47 16.56
N VAL A 185 -4.14 22.61 15.95
CA VAL A 185 -5.04 23.78 15.88
C VAL A 185 -5.15 24.30 14.46
N ASP A 186 -6.16 25.13 14.23
CA ASP A 186 -6.41 25.73 12.92
C ASP A 186 -5.20 26.53 12.40
N TYR A 187 -4.99 26.48 11.09
CA TYR A 187 -3.99 27.30 10.42
C TYR A 187 -4.39 28.78 10.37
N TYR A 188 -3.46 29.63 9.92
CA TYR A 188 -3.67 31.06 9.74
C TYR A 188 -4.69 31.38 8.64
N SER A 189 -5.32 32.56 8.74
CA SER A 189 -6.14 33.11 7.65
C SER A 189 -5.29 33.48 6.42
N TYR A 190 -5.93 33.72 5.27
CA TYR A 190 -5.21 34.06 4.02
C TYR A 190 -4.37 35.34 4.10
N LYS A 191 -4.81 36.33 4.88
CA LYS A 191 -4.15 37.64 4.99
C LYS A 191 -3.29 37.80 6.25
N ASP A 192 -3.16 36.74 7.04
CA ASP A 192 -2.30 36.75 8.22
C ASP A 192 -0.84 36.91 7.80
N PRO A 193 -0.06 37.82 8.43
CA PRO A 193 1.35 38.01 8.09
C PRO A 193 2.22 36.77 8.34
N LYS A 194 1.78 35.84 9.20
CA LYS A 194 2.46 34.55 9.47
C LYS A 194 2.10 33.46 8.47
N ASN A 195 1.11 33.68 7.61
CA ASN A 195 0.77 32.73 6.55
C ASN A 195 1.90 32.72 5.52
N GLY A 196 2.66 31.63 5.50
CA GLY A 196 3.79 31.39 4.60
C GLY A 196 3.47 30.47 3.43
N THR A 197 2.18 30.25 3.13
CA THR A 197 1.75 29.30 2.09
C THR A 197 2.05 29.82 0.68
N LYS A 198 1.96 28.92 -0.31
CA LYS A 198 2.12 29.27 -1.73
C LYS A 198 1.21 30.45 -2.11
N GLN A 199 1.72 31.36 -2.94
CA GLN A 199 0.95 32.47 -3.52
C GLN A 199 0.43 32.10 -4.91
N TRP A 200 -0.65 32.73 -5.33
CA TRP A 200 -1.13 32.65 -6.70
C TRP A 200 -0.23 33.42 -7.65
N SER A 201 0.15 32.81 -8.78
CA SER A 201 0.55 33.58 -9.95
C SER A 201 -0.67 34.21 -10.64
N ALA A 202 -0.44 35.14 -11.58
CA ALA A 202 -1.50 35.72 -12.38
C ALA A 202 -2.26 34.67 -13.20
N ASP A 203 -1.52 33.78 -13.88
CA ASP A 203 -2.09 32.74 -14.73
C ASP A 203 -2.86 31.69 -13.91
N GLU A 204 -2.33 31.29 -12.76
CA GLU A 204 -2.99 30.33 -11.88
C GLU A 204 -4.31 30.90 -11.31
N ALA A 205 -4.32 32.16 -10.87
CA ALA A 205 -5.53 32.81 -10.36
C ALA A 205 -6.59 32.95 -11.45
N ALA A 206 -6.20 33.38 -12.65
CA ALA A 206 -7.10 33.49 -13.79
C ALA A 206 -7.69 32.12 -14.16
N TYR A 207 -6.85 31.09 -14.25
CA TYR A 207 -7.28 29.74 -14.56
C TYR A 207 -8.25 29.19 -13.50
N PHE A 208 -7.92 29.33 -12.22
CA PHE A 208 -8.77 28.88 -11.13
C PHE A 208 -10.14 29.55 -11.18
N ASN A 209 -10.18 30.88 -11.29
CA ASN A 209 -11.43 31.62 -11.31
C ASN A 209 -12.33 31.25 -12.49
N ALA A 210 -11.74 30.99 -13.66
CA ALA A 210 -12.49 30.64 -14.86
C ALA A 210 -12.95 29.17 -14.88
N ASN A 211 -12.12 28.23 -14.40
CA ASN A 211 -12.31 26.80 -14.67
C ASN A 211 -12.60 25.95 -13.43
N ILE A 212 -12.19 26.39 -12.24
CA ILE A 212 -12.28 25.58 -11.01
C ILE A 212 -13.29 26.19 -10.03
N LEU A 213 -13.21 27.50 -9.79
CA LEU A 213 -14.10 28.22 -8.88
C LEU A 213 -15.59 27.97 -9.11
N PRO A 214 -16.12 27.89 -10.36
CA PRO A 214 -17.55 27.69 -10.59
C PRO A 214 -18.12 26.41 -9.95
N THR A 215 -17.28 25.40 -9.71
CA THR A 215 -17.68 24.12 -9.11
C THR A 215 -17.01 23.86 -7.76
N TYR A 216 -16.12 24.74 -7.31
CA TYR A 216 -15.39 24.57 -6.07
C TYR A 216 -16.15 25.16 -4.87
N ASN A 217 -16.85 24.29 -4.16
CA ASN A 217 -17.82 24.65 -3.12
C ASN A 217 -17.35 24.30 -1.69
N ARG A 218 -16.03 24.14 -1.48
CA ARG A 218 -15.49 23.86 -0.15
C ARG A 218 -15.85 24.99 0.82
N GLU A 219 -16.36 24.63 1.99
CA GLU A 219 -16.83 25.60 3.00
C GLU A 219 -15.75 26.61 3.39
N SER A 220 -14.51 26.17 3.60
CA SER A 220 -13.39 27.05 3.96
C SER A 220 -13.02 28.07 2.88
N TRP A 221 -13.33 27.78 1.60
CA TRP A 221 -13.06 28.68 0.49
C TRP A 221 -14.14 29.76 0.33
N ASN A 222 -15.38 29.42 0.66
CA ASN A 222 -16.54 30.32 0.66
C ASN A 222 -16.70 31.15 -0.64
N GLY A 223 -16.46 30.52 -1.79
CA GLY A 223 -16.65 31.13 -3.11
C GLY A 223 -15.74 32.33 -3.46
N ARG A 224 -14.67 32.57 -2.69
CA ARG A 224 -13.79 33.73 -2.94
C ARG A 224 -13.06 33.60 -4.29
N PRO A 225 -12.83 34.69 -5.03
CA PRO A 225 -11.95 34.65 -6.19
C PRO A 225 -10.48 34.48 -5.74
N ALA A 226 -9.70 33.74 -6.52
CA ALA A 226 -8.24 33.75 -6.43
C ALA A 226 -7.69 35.09 -6.95
N VAL A 227 -6.70 35.64 -6.26
CA VAL A 227 -6.07 36.92 -6.59
C VAL A 227 -4.56 36.72 -6.63
N ALA A 228 -3.92 37.15 -7.72
CA ALA A 228 -2.48 37.05 -7.89
C ALA A 228 -1.72 37.71 -6.72
N GLY A 229 -0.69 37.04 -6.21
CA GLY A 229 0.09 37.46 -5.04
C GLY A 229 -0.57 37.14 -3.68
N GLU A 230 -1.87 36.84 -3.62
CA GLU A 230 -2.49 36.35 -2.39
C GLU A 230 -2.17 34.88 -2.12
N ARG A 231 -2.33 34.48 -0.86
CA ARG A 231 -2.12 33.09 -0.41
C ARG A 231 -3.17 32.15 -0.96
N LYS A 232 -2.72 30.97 -1.42
CA LYS A 232 -3.59 29.88 -1.89
C LYS A 232 -4.33 29.20 -0.75
N ILE A 233 -3.66 29.03 0.40
CA ILE A 233 -4.10 28.15 1.48
C ILE A 233 -4.33 28.98 2.75
N GLY A 234 -5.47 28.76 3.40
CA GLY A 234 -5.84 29.39 4.65
C GLY A 234 -6.43 28.41 5.65
N LYS A 235 -7.01 28.96 6.71
CA LYS A 235 -7.71 28.21 7.75
C LYS A 235 -8.79 27.29 7.15
N GLY A 236 -8.72 26.00 7.45
CA GLY A 236 -9.72 25.02 7.04
C GLY A 236 -9.44 24.34 5.69
N ASP A 237 -8.52 24.87 4.89
CA ASP A 237 -8.21 24.36 3.56
C ASP A 237 -7.33 23.11 3.58
N LEU A 238 -7.27 22.44 2.43
CA LEU A 238 -6.21 21.48 2.13
C LEU A 238 -4.89 22.22 1.89
N GLY A 239 -3.80 21.59 2.33
CA GLY A 239 -2.45 22.07 2.18
C GLY A 239 -1.67 21.30 1.11
N LEU A 240 -1.55 19.99 1.32
CA LEU A 240 -0.83 19.04 0.46
C LEU A 240 -1.78 17.92 0.03
N VAL A 241 -1.87 17.65 -1.27
CA VAL A 241 -2.79 16.67 -1.85
C VAL A 241 -2.08 15.80 -2.87
N PHE A 242 -2.34 14.50 -2.88
CA PHE A 242 -1.76 13.53 -3.81
C PHE A 242 -2.81 13.00 -4.78
N LEU A 243 -2.49 13.04 -6.08
CA LEU A 243 -3.28 12.39 -7.13
C LEU A 243 -2.46 11.26 -7.74
N GLU A 244 -2.78 10.02 -7.36
CA GLU A 244 -2.12 8.82 -7.87
C GLU A 244 -2.87 8.29 -9.10
N ASN A 245 -2.71 9.02 -10.22
CA ASN A 245 -3.24 8.72 -11.56
C ASN A 245 -2.20 7.97 -12.44
N THR A 246 -2.63 7.55 -13.64
CA THR A 246 -1.78 6.90 -14.65
C THR A 246 -1.38 7.87 -15.76
N LYS A 247 -0.49 7.45 -16.68
CA LYS A 247 -0.10 8.29 -17.83
C LYS A 247 -1.30 8.57 -18.74
N GLU A 248 -2.16 7.57 -18.94
CA GLU A 248 -3.38 7.64 -19.75
C GLU A 248 -4.38 8.65 -19.17
N THR A 249 -4.35 8.81 -17.85
CA THR A 249 -5.22 9.70 -17.09
C THR A 249 -4.48 10.95 -16.58
N ALA A 250 -3.41 11.34 -17.27
CA ALA A 250 -2.64 12.54 -16.96
C ALA A 250 -3.49 13.81 -17.08
N ILE A 251 -3.49 14.61 -16.01
CA ILE A 251 -4.20 15.90 -16.00
C ILE A 251 -3.32 17.01 -16.62
N PRO A 252 -3.90 18.05 -17.23
CA PRO A 252 -3.15 19.20 -17.69
C PRO A 252 -2.37 19.86 -16.53
N ILE A 253 -1.14 20.31 -16.80
CA ILE A 253 -0.28 20.92 -15.77
C ILE A 253 -0.91 22.19 -15.17
N ASP A 254 -1.67 22.97 -15.96
CA ASP A 254 -2.33 24.18 -15.49
C ASP A 254 -3.48 23.86 -14.53
N VAL A 255 -4.20 22.75 -14.74
CA VAL A 255 -5.19 22.24 -13.77
C VAL A 255 -4.52 21.92 -12.44
N ALA A 256 -3.34 21.28 -12.47
CA ALA A 256 -2.61 20.91 -11.27
C ALA A 256 -2.12 22.14 -10.49
N LYS A 257 -1.54 23.13 -11.19
CA LYS A 257 -1.02 24.37 -10.60
C LYS A 257 -2.12 25.27 -10.04
N ALA A 258 -3.27 25.32 -10.71
CA ALA A 258 -4.38 26.18 -10.34
C ALA A 258 -5.23 25.62 -9.19
N GLN A 259 -4.88 24.49 -8.57
CA GLN A 259 -5.60 24.03 -7.38
C GLN A 259 -5.40 24.99 -6.18
N PRO A 260 -6.40 25.13 -5.30
CA PRO A 260 -6.34 25.98 -4.09
C PRO A 260 -5.54 25.34 -2.95
N TYR A 261 -4.65 24.41 -3.29
CA TYR A 261 -3.75 23.65 -2.43
C TYR A 261 -2.56 23.19 -3.29
N VAL A 262 -1.54 22.62 -2.67
CA VAL A 262 -0.44 22.02 -3.43
C VAL A 262 -0.79 20.60 -3.84
N LEU A 263 -0.97 20.39 -5.16
CA LEU A 263 -1.25 19.08 -5.74
C LEU A 263 0.05 18.38 -6.19
N TYR A 264 0.19 17.11 -5.81
CA TYR A 264 1.21 16.17 -6.25
C TYR A 264 0.57 15.09 -7.13
N PRO A 265 0.40 15.35 -8.43
CA PRO A 265 -0.03 14.34 -9.38
C PRO A 265 1.13 13.38 -9.73
N ARG A 266 0.82 12.10 -9.94
CA ARG A 266 1.81 11.16 -10.48
C ARG A 266 2.12 11.47 -11.94
N TRP A 267 1.10 11.78 -12.73
CA TRP A 267 1.24 12.12 -14.14
C TRP A 267 0.52 13.42 -14.50
N THR A 268 1.22 14.29 -15.21
CA THR A 268 0.65 15.50 -15.83
C THR A 268 1.00 15.57 -17.31
N LYS A 269 0.29 16.40 -18.05
CA LYS A 269 0.59 16.68 -19.46
C LYS A 269 0.61 18.18 -19.79
N ASP A 270 1.41 18.53 -20.79
CA ASP A 270 1.51 19.86 -21.39
C ASP A 270 1.58 19.70 -22.92
N GLY A 271 0.48 20.00 -23.61
CA GLY A 271 0.28 19.60 -25.00
C GLY A 271 0.48 18.09 -25.17
N ASN A 272 1.46 17.72 -26.00
CA ASN A 272 1.80 16.31 -26.28
C ASN A 272 2.86 15.72 -25.33
N LYS A 273 3.38 16.51 -24.37
CA LYS A 273 4.40 16.06 -23.42
C LYS A 273 3.75 15.54 -22.14
N TYR A 274 4.29 14.46 -21.59
CA TYR A 274 3.86 13.82 -20.35
C TYR A 274 4.96 13.85 -19.31
N TYR A 275 4.62 14.23 -18.09
CA TYR A 275 5.58 14.36 -17.01
C TYR A 275 5.25 13.43 -15.86
N TYR A 276 6.25 12.67 -15.42
CA TYR A 276 6.16 11.75 -14.31
C TYR A 276 6.69 12.38 -13.02
N ARG A 277 5.87 12.35 -11.96
CA ARG A 277 6.11 12.93 -10.64
C ARG A 277 6.84 14.27 -10.72
N ARG A 278 6.47 15.06 -11.74
CA ARG A 278 6.94 16.42 -11.92
C ARG A 278 6.21 17.24 -10.90
N ASP A 279 6.97 17.79 -10.00
CA ASP A 279 6.40 18.59 -8.95
C ASP A 279 5.67 19.82 -9.52
N ALA A 280 4.42 20.02 -9.10
CA ALA A 280 3.53 21.10 -9.53
C ALA A 280 3.47 22.28 -8.53
N SER A 281 4.44 22.37 -7.61
CA SER A 281 4.43 23.31 -6.47
C SER A 281 5.39 24.51 -6.60
N ASP A 282 5.73 24.88 -7.84
CA ASP A 282 6.34 26.16 -8.29
C ASP A 282 7.75 26.53 -7.84
N ASP A 283 8.54 25.63 -7.26
CA ASP A 283 9.97 25.93 -7.00
C ASP A 283 10.92 24.73 -7.16
N PHE A 284 10.72 23.95 -8.23
CA PHE A 284 11.41 22.67 -8.42
C PHE A 284 12.46 22.80 -9.49
N LYS A 285 13.71 22.96 -9.04
CA LYS A 285 14.90 22.81 -9.88
C LYS A 285 14.76 21.54 -10.73
N ALA A 286 14.99 21.71 -12.03
CA ALA A 286 14.60 20.83 -13.13
C ALA A 286 15.04 19.34 -13.09
N ASN A 287 15.63 18.83 -12.01
CA ASN A 287 16.51 17.65 -12.09
C ASN A 287 16.22 16.47 -11.13
N ASN A 288 15.17 16.47 -10.30
CA ASN A 288 14.84 15.30 -9.46
C ASN A 288 13.49 14.70 -9.83
N VAL A 289 13.51 13.75 -10.77
CA VAL A 289 12.34 13.17 -11.43
C VAL A 289 12.49 11.66 -11.50
N GLY A 290 11.51 10.90 -10.98
CA GLY A 290 11.53 9.44 -11.00
C GLY A 290 11.55 8.77 -9.62
N LEU A 291 11.31 7.46 -9.60
CA LEU A 291 11.37 6.63 -8.39
C LEU A 291 12.77 6.60 -7.73
N GLU A 292 13.83 7.01 -8.46
CA GLU A 292 15.24 6.98 -8.04
C GLU A 292 15.64 8.20 -7.20
N PHE A 293 15.05 9.36 -7.47
CA PHE A 293 15.31 10.54 -6.67
C PHE A 293 14.39 10.48 -5.46
N GLY A 294 15.01 10.36 -4.28
CA GLY A 294 14.34 10.27 -2.98
C GLY A 294 13.49 11.49 -2.67
N ILE A 295 12.37 11.65 -3.36
CA ILE A 295 11.31 12.56 -2.97
C ILE A 295 10.81 12.00 -1.64
N GLY A 296 11.14 12.72 -0.57
CA GLY A 296 10.69 12.38 0.76
C GLY A 296 9.18 12.53 0.95
N VAL A 297 8.41 12.74 -0.12
CA VAL A 297 7.00 13.18 -0.14
C VAL A 297 6.23 12.25 -1.08
N ALA A 298 5.23 11.53 -0.55
CA ALA A 298 4.37 10.61 -1.29
C ALA A 298 3.08 10.39 -0.50
N ALA A 299 2.06 9.79 -1.13
CA ALA A 299 0.87 9.30 -0.45
C ALA A 299 1.27 8.15 0.52
N THR A 300 1.21 8.41 1.81
CA THR A 300 1.79 7.52 2.84
C THR A 300 0.76 6.61 3.45
N VAL A 301 1.16 5.42 3.89
CA VAL A 301 0.24 4.54 4.63
C VAL A 301 -0.04 5.16 6.01
N LYS A 302 -1.31 5.52 6.27
CA LYS A 302 -1.76 6.18 7.51
C LYS A 302 -2.18 5.21 8.61
N LYS A 303 -2.31 3.92 8.29
CA LYS A 303 -2.78 2.84 9.17
C LYS A 303 -2.09 2.79 10.53
N HIS A 304 -0.83 3.21 10.62
CA HIS A 304 -0.01 3.09 11.83
C HIS A 304 0.23 4.41 12.54
N ILE A 305 -0.33 5.53 12.06
CA ILE A 305 -0.15 6.82 12.72
C ILE A 305 -0.73 6.76 14.14
N ASP A 306 0.09 7.11 15.12
CA ASP A 306 -0.31 7.21 16.51
C ASP A 306 -0.40 8.68 16.95
N VAL A 307 -1.62 9.13 17.22
CA VAL A 307 -1.90 10.49 17.74
C VAL A 307 -1.59 10.60 19.25
N ASN A 308 -1.29 9.48 19.92
CA ASN A 308 -1.03 9.39 21.36
C ASN A 308 0.46 9.19 21.70
N ARG A 309 1.37 9.54 20.77
CA ARG A 309 2.83 9.55 21.02
C ARG A 309 3.17 10.36 22.27
N GLU A 310 4.28 10.01 22.94
CA GLU A 310 4.71 10.73 24.17
C GLU A 310 5.09 12.20 23.90
N ALA A 311 5.51 12.51 22.68
CA ALA A 311 5.86 13.84 22.22
C ALA A 311 5.65 13.93 20.71
N ILE A 312 5.42 15.14 20.19
CA ILE A 312 5.21 15.37 18.74
C ILE A 312 6.38 14.88 17.88
N ASN A 313 7.58 14.89 18.46
CA ASN A 313 8.83 14.44 17.85
C ASN A 313 9.18 12.97 18.16
N SER A 314 8.36 12.24 18.92
CA SER A 314 8.67 10.86 19.24
C SER A 314 8.47 9.96 18.02
N GLU A 315 9.46 9.10 17.77
CA GLU A 315 9.37 8.03 16.80
C GLU A 315 8.63 6.81 17.36
N TYR A 316 8.41 6.76 18.68
CA TYR A 316 7.83 5.62 19.38
C TYR A 316 6.33 5.78 19.55
N GLY A 317 5.60 4.82 19.00
CA GLY A 317 4.16 4.69 19.15
C GLY A 317 3.85 3.73 20.29
N SER A 318 2.61 3.80 20.73
CA SER A 318 2.03 3.05 21.83
C SER A 318 0.94 2.09 21.36
N ARG A 319 0.40 2.32 20.16
CA ARG A 319 -0.64 1.50 19.55
C ARG A 319 -0.21 0.05 19.32
N ASN A 320 -1.10 -0.89 19.61
CA ASN A 320 -0.95 -2.29 19.23
C ASN A 320 -0.96 -2.50 17.71
N VAL A 321 -0.23 -3.52 17.23
CA VAL A 321 -0.22 -3.92 15.82
C VAL A 321 -0.97 -5.24 15.67
N ALA A 322 -1.96 -5.29 14.78
CA ALA A 322 -2.65 -6.53 14.48
C ALA A 322 -1.70 -7.48 13.75
N MET A 323 -1.45 -8.66 14.34
CA MET A 323 -0.62 -9.71 13.75
C MET A 323 -1.45 -10.62 12.86
N PHE A 324 -2.64 -11.01 13.33
CA PHE A 324 -3.62 -11.81 12.59
C PHE A 324 -4.97 -11.12 12.60
N ARG A 325 -5.63 -11.08 11.44
CA ARG A 325 -6.97 -10.51 11.26
C ARG A 325 -7.87 -11.48 10.50
N ILE A 326 -9.17 -11.45 10.77
CA ILE A 326 -10.10 -12.39 10.11
C ILE A 326 -10.18 -12.16 8.59
N ALA A 327 -9.94 -10.95 8.09
CA ALA A 327 -9.84 -10.70 6.65
C ALA A 327 -8.76 -11.54 5.96
N GLU A 328 -7.56 -11.69 6.56
CA GLU A 328 -6.52 -12.59 6.04
C GLU A 328 -7.01 -14.05 6.04
N THR A 329 -7.79 -14.44 7.04
CA THR A 329 -8.33 -15.81 7.14
C THR A 329 -9.30 -16.13 6.00
N TYR A 330 -10.16 -15.18 5.61
CA TYR A 330 -11.01 -15.31 4.43
C TYR A 330 -10.16 -15.50 3.17
N LEU A 331 -9.12 -14.69 2.97
CA LEU A 331 -8.27 -14.78 1.79
C LEU A 331 -7.41 -16.05 1.76
N ILE A 332 -6.94 -16.54 2.90
CA ILE A 332 -6.27 -17.85 3.03
C ILE A 332 -7.21 -18.98 2.59
N ARG A 333 -8.46 -18.98 3.07
CA ARG A 333 -9.45 -20.00 2.71
C ARG A 333 -9.85 -19.90 1.24
N ALA A 334 -9.99 -18.67 0.72
CA ALA A 334 -10.27 -18.44 -0.69
C ALA A 334 -9.16 -19.00 -1.59
N GLU A 335 -7.89 -18.75 -1.25
CA GLU A 335 -6.77 -19.31 -2.01
C GLU A 335 -6.81 -20.84 -2.02
N ALA A 336 -7.07 -21.46 -0.86
CA ALA A 336 -7.17 -22.91 -0.76
C ALA A 336 -8.32 -23.47 -1.61
N TYR A 337 -9.49 -22.83 -1.61
CA TYR A 337 -10.60 -23.21 -2.48
C TYR A 337 -10.25 -23.11 -3.97
N GLY A 338 -9.66 -21.99 -4.40
CA GLY A 338 -9.26 -21.81 -5.79
C GLY A 338 -8.21 -22.81 -6.25
N ARG A 339 -7.24 -23.16 -5.39
CA ARG A 339 -6.26 -24.23 -5.66
C ARG A 339 -6.89 -25.61 -5.81
N LYS A 340 -8.06 -25.85 -5.20
CA LYS A 340 -8.88 -27.05 -5.43
C LYS A 340 -9.82 -26.95 -6.65
N GLY A 341 -9.75 -25.86 -7.41
CA GLY A 341 -10.67 -25.58 -8.53
C GLY A 341 -12.07 -25.09 -8.11
N ASN A 342 -12.32 -24.90 -6.81
CA ASN A 342 -13.61 -24.43 -6.30
C ASN A 342 -13.65 -22.89 -6.27
N PHE A 343 -13.63 -22.27 -7.45
CA PHE A 343 -13.66 -20.81 -7.57
C PHE A 343 -14.94 -20.18 -7.00
N ALA A 344 -16.08 -20.87 -7.04
CA ALA A 344 -17.33 -20.35 -6.46
C ALA A 344 -17.20 -20.09 -4.96
N SER A 345 -16.59 -21.01 -4.20
CA SER A 345 -16.37 -20.82 -2.77
C SER A 345 -15.30 -19.76 -2.49
N ALA A 346 -14.27 -19.68 -3.34
CA ALA A 346 -13.26 -18.62 -3.24
C ALA A 346 -13.87 -17.22 -3.45
N ILE A 347 -14.72 -17.06 -4.47
CA ILE A 347 -15.44 -15.81 -4.77
C ILE A 347 -16.28 -15.39 -3.56
N ASN A 348 -16.99 -16.33 -2.93
CA ASN A 348 -17.80 -16.03 -1.76
C ASN A 348 -16.96 -15.43 -0.61
N ASP A 349 -15.79 -16.00 -0.33
CA ASP A 349 -14.88 -15.51 0.72
C ASP A 349 -14.26 -14.15 0.37
N ILE A 350 -13.81 -13.97 -0.88
CA ILE A 350 -13.25 -12.70 -1.36
C ILE A 350 -14.30 -11.58 -1.27
N ASN A 351 -15.52 -11.86 -1.72
CA ASN A 351 -16.60 -10.89 -1.69
C ASN A 351 -16.94 -10.45 -0.26
N LYS A 352 -16.79 -11.29 0.77
CA LYS A 352 -16.95 -10.83 2.16
C LYS A 352 -15.99 -9.70 2.53
N VAL A 353 -14.72 -9.81 2.12
CA VAL A 353 -13.70 -8.78 2.39
C VAL A 353 -13.96 -7.52 1.57
N ARG A 354 -14.30 -7.69 0.27
CA ARG A 354 -14.54 -6.57 -0.65
C ARG A 354 -15.83 -5.80 -0.36
N GLU A 355 -16.92 -6.49 -0.03
CA GLU A 355 -18.20 -5.86 0.35
C GLU A 355 -18.03 -4.97 1.60
N ARG A 356 -17.27 -5.43 2.61
CA ARG A 356 -16.95 -4.62 3.79
C ARG A 356 -16.23 -3.32 3.41
N ALA A 357 -15.30 -3.42 2.47
CA ALA A 357 -14.40 -2.37 2.04
C ALA A 357 -15.05 -1.31 1.12
N ALA A 358 -16.27 -1.55 0.64
CA ALA A 358 -16.98 -0.60 -0.20
C ALA A 358 -17.30 0.71 0.53
N TYR A 359 -17.37 1.79 -0.24
CA TYR A 359 -18.03 3.01 0.23
C TYR A 359 -19.51 2.77 0.55
N LYS A 360 -19.94 3.28 1.69
CA LYS A 360 -21.30 3.21 2.22
C LYS A 360 -21.96 4.59 2.14
N PRO A 361 -23.30 4.65 2.03
CA PRO A 361 -24.02 5.93 2.04
C PRO A 361 -23.72 6.73 3.31
N GLY A 362 -23.52 8.04 3.16
CA GLY A 362 -23.20 8.96 4.26
C GLY A 362 -21.71 9.09 4.56
N GLU A 363 -20.85 8.24 4.00
CA GLU A 363 -19.40 8.46 4.03
C GLU A 363 -19.00 9.60 3.09
N ASN A 364 -17.88 10.26 3.37
CA ASN A 364 -17.35 11.33 2.53
C ASN A 364 -16.09 10.84 1.80
N ARG A 365 -16.05 11.03 0.48
CA ARG A 365 -14.82 10.78 -0.30
C ARG A 365 -13.83 11.93 -0.14
N ALA A 366 -12.54 11.63 -0.24
CA ALA A 366 -11.50 12.62 -0.43
C ALA A 366 -11.84 13.50 -1.65
N GLU A 367 -11.59 14.79 -1.50
CA GLU A 367 -11.86 15.79 -2.52
C GLU A 367 -11.14 15.50 -3.85
N VAL A 368 -9.89 15.06 -3.78
CA VAL A 368 -9.08 14.69 -4.94
C VAL A 368 -9.68 13.51 -5.71
N LEU A 369 -10.32 12.57 -5.00
CA LEU A 369 -10.99 11.44 -5.63
C LEU A 369 -12.30 11.88 -6.30
N ALA A 370 -13.07 12.75 -5.64
CA ALA A 370 -14.35 13.22 -6.16
C ALA A 370 -14.23 14.26 -7.30
N ARG A 371 -13.10 14.98 -7.39
CA ARG A 371 -12.91 16.06 -8.37
C ARG A 371 -11.92 15.75 -9.48
N LEU A 372 -10.83 15.04 -9.18
CA LEU A 372 -9.68 14.93 -10.09
C LEU A 372 -9.32 13.50 -10.49
N TYR A 373 -9.70 12.50 -9.68
CA TYR A 373 -9.39 11.10 -10.00
C TYR A 373 -10.28 10.57 -11.14
N PRO A 374 -9.74 9.75 -12.05
CA PRO A 374 -10.53 9.11 -13.13
C PRO A 374 -11.73 8.33 -12.59
N GLY A 375 -12.86 8.40 -13.29
CA GLY A 375 -14.14 7.88 -12.82
C GLY A 375 -14.94 8.88 -11.98
N ALA A 376 -14.35 10.04 -11.60
CA ALA A 376 -15.10 11.11 -10.94
C ALA A 376 -16.23 11.63 -11.82
N GLU A 377 -16.06 11.60 -13.14
CA GLU A 377 -17.06 11.94 -14.15
C GLU A 377 -18.37 11.15 -13.99
N GLU A 378 -18.30 9.91 -13.51
CA GLU A 378 -19.46 9.02 -13.28
C GLU A 378 -20.18 9.30 -11.95
N LEU A 379 -19.60 10.13 -11.07
CA LEU A 379 -20.27 10.51 -9.83
C LEU A 379 -21.48 11.41 -10.10
N SER A 380 -22.53 11.21 -9.29
CA SER A 380 -23.71 12.07 -9.32
C SER A 380 -23.37 13.52 -8.99
N SER A 381 -24.16 14.47 -9.48
CA SER A 381 -23.93 15.90 -9.21
C SER A 381 -23.85 16.21 -7.72
N SER A 382 -24.62 15.53 -6.87
CA SER A 382 -24.57 15.66 -5.40
C SER A 382 -23.28 15.13 -4.78
N GLU A 383 -22.74 14.02 -5.30
CA GLU A 383 -21.46 13.45 -4.82
C GLU A 383 -20.24 14.29 -5.23
N LYS A 384 -20.41 15.19 -6.22
CA LYS A 384 -19.40 16.16 -6.67
C LYS A 384 -19.40 17.46 -5.88
N GLN A 385 -20.26 17.59 -4.86
CA GLN A 385 -20.33 18.76 -3.98
C GLN A 385 -19.71 18.43 -2.63
N TYR A 386 -18.86 19.32 -2.09
CA TYR A 386 -18.37 19.24 -0.72
C TYR A 386 -19.54 18.99 0.26
N PRO A 387 -19.43 18.01 1.20
CA PRO A 387 -18.23 17.26 1.58
C PRO A 387 -18.01 15.94 0.80
N TYR A 388 -18.54 15.84 -0.43
CA TYR A 388 -18.43 14.70 -1.34
C TYR A 388 -19.04 13.42 -0.77
N THR A 389 -20.22 13.59 -0.15
CA THR A 389 -20.94 12.52 0.52
C THR A 389 -21.44 11.49 -0.48
N VAL A 390 -21.06 10.23 -0.26
CA VAL A 390 -21.56 9.06 -0.96
C VAL A 390 -23.06 8.95 -0.74
N THR A 391 -23.84 8.97 -1.81
CA THR A 391 -25.31 8.87 -1.75
C THR A 391 -25.80 7.44 -1.98
N GLN A 392 -25.07 6.65 -2.75
CA GLN A 392 -25.42 5.28 -3.11
C GLN A 392 -24.42 4.27 -2.54
N ASN A 393 -24.93 3.13 -2.08
CA ASN A 393 -24.09 2.06 -1.54
C ASN A 393 -23.30 1.39 -2.66
N ARG A 394 -21.97 1.32 -2.51
CA ARG A 394 -21.04 0.77 -3.52
C ARG A 394 -20.71 -0.71 -3.31
N VAL A 395 -21.40 -1.39 -2.40
CA VAL A 395 -21.20 -2.82 -2.10
C VAL A 395 -21.34 -3.71 -3.33
N SER A 396 -22.29 -3.43 -4.23
CA SER A 396 -22.47 -4.20 -5.47
C SER A 396 -21.27 -4.07 -6.40
N ASP A 397 -20.73 -2.86 -6.49
CA ASP A 397 -19.64 -2.48 -7.41
C ASP A 397 -18.34 -3.20 -7.01
N MET A 398 -18.21 -3.52 -5.73
CA MET A 398 -17.08 -4.25 -5.17
C MET A 398 -17.10 -5.77 -5.41
N ARG A 399 -18.21 -6.36 -5.88
CA ARG A 399 -18.29 -7.81 -6.09
C ARG A 399 -17.46 -8.26 -7.28
N ILE A 400 -16.88 -9.45 -7.14
CA ILE A 400 -16.09 -10.12 -8.17
C ILE A 400 -16.73 -11.43 -8.61
N ASP A 401 -16.31 -11.88 -9.79
CA ASP A 401 -16.62 -13.18 -10.36
C ASP A 401 -15.38 -13.71 -11.14
N ALA A 402 -15.56 -14.79 -11.90
CA ALA A 402 -14.47 -15.41 -12.66
C ALA A 402 -13.87 -14.51 -13.77
N THR A 403 -14.55 -13.45 -14.20
CA THR A 403 -14.04 -12.50 -15.20
C THR A 403 -12.83 -11.71 -14.71
N TYR A 404 -12.53 -11.74 -13.40
CA TYR A 404 -11.34 -11.10 -12.85
C TYR A 404 -10.05 -11.87 -13.16
N TRP A 405 -10.10 -13.12 -13.60
CA TRP A 405 -8.90 -13.92 -13.92
C TRP A 405 -9.03 -14.77 -15.18
N ASP A 406 -9.97 -14.45 -16.06
CA ASP A 406 -10.14 -15.12 -17.36
C ASP A 406 -9.05 -14.74 -18.39
N GLY A 407 -8.30 -13.66 -18.14
CA GLY A 407 -7.23 -13.16 -19.00
C GLY A 407 -7.69 -12.26 -20.16
N THR A 408 -8.99 -12.00 -20.32
CA THR A 408 -9.53 -11.29 -21.49
C THR A 408 -10.54 -10.20 -21.13
N SER A 409 -11.31 -10.37 -20.06
CA SER A 409 -12.28 -9.36 -19.63
C SER A 409 -11.59 -8.10 -19.13
N ALA A 410 -12.29 -6.96 -19.19
CA ALA A 410 -11.78 -5.68 -18.71
C ALA A 410 -11.31 -5.77 -17.24
N ASN A 411 -12.05 -6.49 -16.40
CA ASN A 411 -11.67 -6.78 -15.01
C ASN A 411 -10.33 -7.52 -14.92
N SER A 412 -10.15 -8.61 -15.68
CA SER A 412 -8.88 -9.35 -15.69
C SER A 412 -7.71 -8.55 -16.23
N ILE A 413 -7.93 -7.66 -17.21
CA ILE A 413 -6.88 -6.79 -17.77
C ILE A 413 -6.47 -5.74 -16.72
N ALA A 414 -7.43 -5.16 -16.02
CA ALA A 414 -7.19 -4.13 -15.01
C ALA A 414 -6.32 -4.62 -13.83
N GLU A 415 -6.38 -5.91 -13.49
CA GLU A 415 -5.57 -6.51 -12.42
C GLU A 415 -4.07 -6.64 -12.76
N ASN A 416 -3.69 -6.40 -14.02
CA ASN A 416 -2.30 -6.30 -14.50
C ASN A 416 -1.42 -7.49 -14.07
N TYR A 417 -1.87 -8.72 -14.34
CA TYR A 417 -1.11 -9.92 -13.98
C TYR A 417 0.23 -10.00 -14.71
N PRO A 418 1.28 -10.55 -14.07
CA PRO A 418 2.50 -10.89 -14.77
C PRO A 418 2.26 -11.77 -15.99
N SER A 419 3.00 -11.52 -17.07
CA SER A 419 2.84 -12.26 -18.32
C SER A 419 3.08 -13.78 -18.17
N SER A 420 3.73 -14.23 -17.09
CA SER A 420 3.92 -15.65 -16.78
C SER A 420 2.61 -16.38 -16.42
N ALA A 421 1.57 -15.65 -15.97
CA ALA A 421 0.28 -16.21 -15.55
C ALA A 421 -0.61 -16.53 -16.76
N LYS A 422 -0.51 -17.76 -17.27
CA LYS A 422 -1.19 -18.19 -18.50
C LYS A 422 -2.54 -18.87 -18.27
N THR A 423 -2.76 -19.44 -17.10
CA THR A 423 -3.99 -20.14 -16.74
C THR A 423 -4.86 -19.33 -15.77
N ASP A 424 -6.14 -19.66 -15.70
CA ASP A 424 -7.08 -19.07 -14.75
C ASP A 424 -6.62 -19.28 -13.31
N LEU A 425 -6.10 -20.46 -12.97
CA LEU A 425 -5.58 -20.72 -11.63
C LEU A 425 -4.36 -19.84 -11.32
N GLN A 426 -3.43 -19.67 -12.26
CA GLN A 426 -2.28 -18.78 -12.05
C GLN A 426 -2.73 -17.34 -11.85
N ARG A 427 -3.61 -16.83 -12.72
CA ARG A 427 -4.17 -15.47 -12.59
C ARG A 427 -4.96 -15.30 -11.30
N PHE A 428 -5.76 -16.28 -10.90
CA PHE A 428 -6.46 -16.29 -9.61
C PHE A 428 -5.49 -16.22 -8.43
N VAL A 429 -4.38 -16.96 -8.45
CA VAL A 429 -3.35 -16.86 -7.40
C VAL A 429 -2.79 -15.43 -7.36
N HIS A 430 -2.45 -14.82 -8.50
CA HIS A 430 -2.00 -13.42 -8.53
C HIS A 430 -3.09 -12.46 -8.04
N PHE A 431 -4.37 -12.71 -8.38
CA PHE A 431 -5.52 -11.93 -7.91
C PHE A 431 -5.64 -11.96 -6.39
N ILE A 432 -5.53 -13.14 -5.76
CA ILE A 432 -5.55 -13.26 -4.30
C ILE A 432 -4.48 -12.37 -3.65
N TYR A 433 -3.29 -12.31 -4.24
CA TYR A 433 -2.22 -11.44 -3.72
C TYR A 433 -2.39 -9.96 -4.07
N ASN A 434 -3.11 -9.63 -5.15
CA ASN A 434 -3.58 -8.27 -5.40
C ASN A 434 -4.58 -7.85 -4.31
N GLU A 435 -5.54 -8.73 -3.99
CA GLU A 435 -6.55 -8.50 -2.96
C GLU A 435 -5.93 -8.41 -1.56
N LEU A 436 -4.97 -9.27 -1.24
CA LEU A 436 -4.20 -9.20 0.00
C LEU A 436 -3.40 -7.89 0.08
N THR A 437 -2.92 -7.37 -1.06
CA THR A 437 -2.25 -6.06 -1.10
C THR A 437 -3.26 -4.95 -0.81
N ARG A 438 -4.42 -4.92 -1.48
CA ARG A 438 -5.48 -3.93 -1.22
C ARG A 438 -5.90 -3.93 0.26
N GLU A 439 -6.02 -5.11 0.85
CA GLU A 439 -6.44 -5.29 2.24
C GLU A 439 -5.33 -4.97 3.26
N MET A 440 -4.10 -5.42 3.03
CA MET A 440 -3.02 -5.47 4.05
C MET A 440 -1.77 -4.66 3.72
N ILE A 441 -1.79 -3.80 2.70
CA ILE A 441 -0.64 -2.94 2.39
C ILE A 441 -0.22 -2.14 3.62
N GLY A 442 1.09 -2.13 3.88
CA GLY A 442 1.67 -1.54 5.08
C GLY A 442 1.57 -2.38 6.35
N GLU A 443 1.12 -3.63 6.32
CA GLU A 443 1.06 -4.51 7.51
C GLU A 443 2.11 -5.63 7.52
N LEU A 444 3.04 -5.61 6.55
CA LEU A 444 4.20 -6.50 6.47
C LEU A 444 3.91 -8.00 6.29
N THR A 445 2.68 -8.38 5.95
CA THR A 445 2.27 -9.79 5.74
C THR A 445 2.48 -10.28 4.31
N LEU A 446 2.46 -9.37 3.32
CA LEU A 446 2.47 -9.72 1.90
C LEU A 446 3.73 -10.51 1.47
N TYR A 447 4.91 -10.15 1.99
CA TYR A 447 6.19 -10.76 1.62
C TYR A 447 6.17 -12.28 1.81
N GLU A 448 5.66 -12.74 2.95
CA GLU A 448 5.58 -14.15 3.31
C GLU A 448 4.69 -14.91 2.30
N GLY A 449 3.51 -14.38 2.00
CA GLY A 449 2.54 -15.02 1.10
C GLY A 449 3.06 -15.16 -0.33
N ILE A 450 3.55 -14.06 -0.93
CA ILE A 450 4.05 -14.11 -2.32
C ILE A 450 5.33 -14.95 -2.46
N HIS A 451 6.15 -15.02 -1.41
CA HIS A 451 7.36 -15.83 -1.39
C HIS A 451 6.99 -17.32 -1.36
N HIS A 452 6.09 -17.73 -0.47
CA HIS A 452 5.67 -19.12 -0.36
C HIS A 452 4.80 -19.61 -1.53
N ALA A 453 4.03 -18.72 -2.15
CA ALA A 453 3.35 -19.01 -3.41
C ALA A 453 4.32 -19.12 -4.61
N GLY A 454 5.60 -18.78 -4.44
CA GLY A 454 6.62 -18.83 -5.50
C GLY A 454 6.47 -17.79 -6.60
N ILE A 455 5.68 -16.74 -6.36
CA ILE A 455 5.40 -15.68 -7.35
C ILE A 455 6.17 -14.38 -7.07
N GLN A 456 6.95 -14.32 -5.99
CA GLN A 456 7.65 -13.10 -5.57
C GLN A 456 8.58 -12.54 -6.64
N ALA A 457 9.43 -13.39 -7.23
CA ALA A 457 10.40 -12.96 -8.23
C ALA A 457 9.71 -12.34 -9.45
N ASP A 458 8.68 -13.01 -9.95
CA ASP A 458 7.90 -12.59 -11.10
C ASP A 458 7.15 -11.28 -10.83
N ARG A 459 6.54 -11.14 -9.64
CA ARG A 459 5.88 -9.90 -9.22
C ARG A 459 6.85 -8.73 -9.07
N ILE A 460 8.05 -8.95 -8.51
CA ILE A 460 9.08 -7.91 -8.43
C ILE A 460 9.50 -7.49 -9.85
N MET A 461 9.76 -8.46 -10.73
CA MET A 461 10.16 -8.21 -12.10
C MET A 461 9.09 -7.45 -12.90
N TRP A 462 7.80 -7.75 -12.68
CA TRP A 462 6.69 -7.16 -13.42
C TRP A 462 6.22 -5.81 -12.85
N HIS A 463 6.23 -5.63 -11.53
CA HIS A 463 5.60 -4.47 -10.88
C HIS A 463 6.57 -3.48 -10.25
N GLN A 464 7.83 -3.86 -10.02
CA GLN A 464 8.80 -3.00 -9.37
C GLN A 464 9.97 -2.65 -10.30
N GLN A 465 9.85 -1.51 -10.97
CA GLN A 465 10.86 -0.94 -11.86
C GLN A 465 12.26 -0.88 -11.23
N MET A 466 12.37 -0.52 -9.94
CA MET A 466 13.66 -0.42 -9.24
C MET A 466 14.33 -1.77 -8.97
N GLY A 467 13.57 -2.85 -9.01
CA GLY A 467 14.09 -4.21 -8.92
C GLY A 467 14.26 -4.88 -10.28
N SER A 468 13.42 -4.53 -11.24
CA SER A 468 13.27 -5.22 -12.51
C SER A 468 14.40 -4.96 -13.51
N THR A 469 14.62 -5.95 -14.37
CA THR A 469 15.46 -5.88 -15.58
C THR A 469 14.68 -5.77 -16.88
N LEU A 470 13.33 -5.79 -16.84
CA LEU A 470 12.52 -5.73 -18.06
C LEU A 470 12.77 -4.44 -18.85
N GLN A 471 12.76 -4.52 -20.17
CA GLN A 471 12.92 -3.36 -21.05
C GLN A 471 11.57 -3.03 -21.71
N ASN A 472 11.33 -1.74 -21.97
CA ASN A 472 10.11 -1.23 -22.63
C ASN A 472 8.80 -1.67 -21.95
N HIS A 473 8.80 -1.78 -20.61
CA HIS A 473 7.68 -2.29 -19.82
C HIS A 473 6.91 -1.18 -19.10
N TRP A 474 7.60 -0.13 -18.65
CA TRP A 474 6.96 0.99 -17.97
C TRP A 474 6.58 2.11 -18.96
N PRO A 475 5.63 3.00 -18.60
CA PRO A 475 5.36 4.20 -19.37
C PRO A 475 6.61 5.08 -19.50
N VAL A 476 6.73 5.91 -20.54
CA VAL A 476 7.86 6.85 -20.73
C VAL A 476 7.42 8.29 -20.42
N SER A 477 8.26 9.09 -19.78
CA SER A 477 8.03 10.52 -19.52
C SER A 477 8.99 11.45 -20.28
N ASP A 478 8.57 12.68 -20.55
CA ASP A 478 9.36 13.71 -21.23
C ASP A 478 10.33 14.47 -20.32
N ASN A 479 10.24 14.29 -19.00
CA ASN A 479 11.17 14.86 -18.02
C ASN A 479 12.26 13.86 -17.59
N VAL A 480 12.76 13.01 -18.48
CA VAL A 480 13.91 12.13 -18.16
C VAL A 480 15.24 12.87 -18.24
N ASN A 481 16.24 12.43 -17.46
CA ASN A 481 17.61 12.93 -17.52
C ASN A 481 18.58 11.75 -17.62
N GLY A 482 19.06 11.45 -18.83
CA GLY A 482 19.85 10.25 -19.10
C GLY A 482 19.05 8.98 -18.77
N THR A 483 19.58 8.15 -17.86
CA THR A 483 18.90 6.93 -17.37
C THR A 483 17.92 7.20 -16.22
N GLN A 484 17.89 8.44 -15.73
CA GLN A 484 17.04 8.84 -14.60
C GLN A 484 15.63 9.25 -15.07
N GLY A 485 14.65 9.12 -14.18
CA GLY A 485 13.24 9.32 -14.53
C GLY A 485 12.58 8.10 -15.15
N GLN A 486 11.40 8.29 -15.73
CA GLN A 486 10.61 7.22 -16.30
C GLN A 486 11.01 6.95 -17.76
N THR A 487 12.03 6.11 -17.97
CA THR A 487 12.59 5.78 -19.29
C THR A 487 11.95 4.56 -19.97
N GLY A 488 10.94 3.97 -19.34
CA GLY A 488 10.27 2.74 -19.77
C GLY A 488 11.02 1.43 -19.44
N ASN A 489 12.27 1.54 -18.97
CA ASN A 489 13.10 0.39 -18.64
C ASN A 489 13.16 0.15 -17.13
N GLY A 490 13.33 -1.13 -16.78
CA GLY A 490 13.72 -1.57 -15.45
C GLY A 490 15.10 -1.06 -15.10
N LYS A 491 15.28 -0.74 -13.82
CA LYS A 491 16.44 -0.04 -13.25
C LYS A 491 17.21 -0.90 -12.25
N GLY A 492 16.70 -2.10 -11.95
CA GLY A 492 17.27 -2.99 -10.96
C GLY A 492 18.11 -4.11 -11.56
N ALA A 493 18.81 -4.79 -10.66
CA ALA A 493 19.57 -6.00 -10.97
C ALA A 493 19.01 -7.22 -10.23
N PHE A 494 17.74 -7.19 -9.80
CA PHE A 494 17.13 -8.32 -9.12
C PHE A 494 17.17 -9.57 -10.01
N ARG A 495 17.49 -10.71 -9.42
CA ARG A 495 17.45 -12.03 -10.04
C ARG A 495 16.51 -12.93 -9.22
N PRO A 496 15.87 -13.94 -9.84
CA PRO A 496 14.93 -14.82 -9.13
C PRO A 496 15.46 -15.42 -7.81
N PHE A 497 16.75 -15.79 -7.77
CA PHE A 497 17.37 -16.33 -6.56
C PHE A 497 17.52 -15.31 -5.42
N ASN A 498 17.45 -13.99 -5.70
CA ASN A 498 17.47 -12.94 -4.66
C ASN A 498 16.20 -12.89 -3.81
N THR A 499 15.21 -13.73 -4.10
CA THR A 499 14.09 -14.01 -3.18
C THR A 499 14.57 -14.66 -1.87
N PHE A 500 15.73 -15.32 -1.89
CA PHE A 500 16.41 -15.85 -0.72
C PHE A 500 17.61 -14.98 -0.36
N LYS A 501 17.91 -14.86 0.93
CA LYS A 501 19.08 -14.12 1.41
C LYS A 501 20.31 -15.04 1.41
N PRO A 502 21.52 -14.55 1.07
CA PRO A 502 22.72 -15.36 1.22
C PRO A 502 23.02 -15.61 2.71
N PHE A 503 23.67 -16.74 3.01
CA PHE A 503 24.38 -16.89 4.27
C PHE A 503 25.60 -15.95 4.27
N PRO A 504 25.84 -15.17 5.34
CA PRO A 504 27.03 -14.34 5.43
C PRO A 504 28.31 -15.18 5.34
N GLN A 505 29.30 -14.74 4.56
CA GLN A 505 30.57 -15.47 4.40
C GLN A 505 31.24 -15.76 5.75
N ALA A 506 31.29 -14.75 6.63
CA ALA A 506 31.86 -14.91 7.97
C ALA A 506 31.16 -15.97 8.82
N PHE A 507 29.87 -16.24 8.58
CA PHE A 507 29.16 -17.35 9.23
C PHE A 507 29.61 -18.69 8.65
N MET A 508 29.72 -18.81 7.32
CA MET A 508 30.13 -20.05 6.65
C MET A 508 31.58 -20.44 6.96
N ASP A 509 32.47 -19.46 7.12
CA ASP A 509 33.89 -19.70 7.47
C ASP A 509 34.09 -20.28 8.88
N MET A 510 33.06 -20.24 9.74
CA MET A 510 33.08 -20.86 11.07
C MET A 510 32.43 -22.25 11.09
N LEU A 511 31.82 -22.70 10.00
CA LEU A 511 31.16 -24.00 9.95
C LEU A 511 32.21 -25.12 9.85
N THR A 512 31.89 -26.24 10.51
CA THR A 512 32.70 -27.45 10.47
C THR A 512 31.89 -28.63 9.97
N ASP A 513 32.57 -29.63 9.41
CA ASP A 513 32.01 -30.94 9.16
C ASP A 513 31.77 -31.72 10.47
N GLU A 514 31.24 -32.95 10.35
CA GLU A 514 30.95 -33.83 11.49
C GLU A 514 32.21 -34.23 12.30
N SER A 515 33.40 -34.06 11.72
CA SER A 515 34.68 -34.32 12.38
C SER A 515 35.28 -33.07 13.04
N GLY A 516 34.58 -31.93 13.00
CA GLY A 516 35.04 -30.66 13.56
C GLY A 516 36.08 -29.93 12.70
N LYS A 517 36.28 -30.35 11.45
CA LYS A 517 37.16 -29.65 10.50
C LYS A 517 36.38 -28.57 9.77
N LEU A 518 36.99 -27.39 9.60
CA LEU A 518 36.38 -26.30 8.84
C LEU A 518 35.97 -26.76 7.43
N LEU A 519 34.80 -26.31 6.99
CA LEU A 519 34.32 -26.60 5.63
C LEU A 519 35.31 -26.07 4.58
N ASP A 520 35.59 -26.87 3.56
CA ASP A 520 36.31 -26.42 2.38
C ASP A 520 35.41 -25.59 1.45
N GLU A 521 35.99 -24.98 0.42
CA GLU A 521 35.26 -24.12 -0.51
C GLU A 521 34.12 -24.85 -1.25
N THR A 522 34.28 -26.15 -1.52
CA THR A 522 33.24 -26.94 -2.18
C THR A 522 32.06 -27.16 -1.25
N ALA A 523 32.34 -27.48 0.02
CA ALA A 523 31.33 -27.67 1.05
C ALA A 523 30.62 -26.35 1.41
N LYS A 524 31.34 -25.22 1.45
CA LYS A 524 30.73 -23.90 1.63
C LYS A 524 29.81 -23.53 0.46
N ALA A 525 30.25 -23.76 -0.78
CA ALA A 525 29.42 -23.52 -1.97
C ALA A 525 28.15 -24.40 -1.98
N ALA A 526 28.25 -25.65 -1.50
CA ALA A 526 27.09 -26.53 -1.32
C ALA A 526 26.17 -26.12 -0.15
N TYR A 527 26.70 -25.44 0.86
CA TYR A 527 25.93 -24.90 2.00
C TYR A 527 25.21 -23.60 1.65
N GLN A 528 25.81 -22.77 0.79
CA GLN A 528 25.26 -21.48 0.38
C GLN A 528 23.93 -21.64 -0.36
N ASN A 529 23.05 -20.64 -0.26
CA ASN A 529 21.82 -20.64 -1.05
C ASN A 529 22.10 -20.56 -2.55
N PRO A 530 21.39 -21.31 -3.41
CA PRO A 530 21.68 -21.35 -4.85
C PRO A 530 21.67 -19.97 -5.51
N GLY A 531 22.64 -19.74 -6.40
CA GLY A 531 22.81 -18.47 -7.12
C GLY A 531 23.73 -17.46 -6.44
N TYR A 532 24.13 -17.72 -5.19
CA TYR A 532 25.19 -16.99 -4.49
C TYR A 532 26.49 -17.79 -4.53
N ASN A 533 27.60 -17.09 -4.73
CA ASN A 533 28.96 -17.64 -4.75
C ASN A 533 29.72 -17.22 -3.51
#